data_AF-S4PGL2-F1
#
_entry.id   AF-S4PGL2-F1
#
_cell.length_a   1.000
_cell.length_b   1.000
_cell.length_c   1.000
_cell.angle_alpha   90.00
_cell.angle_beta   90.00
_cell.angle_gamma   90.00
#
_symmetry.space_group_name_H-M   'P 1'
#
loop_
_entity.id
_entity.type
_entity.pdbx_description
1 polymer ?
#
loop_
_entity_poly.entity_id
_entity_poly.type
_entity_poly.pdbx_seq_one_letter_code
_entity_poly.pdbx_strand_id
1 'polypeptide(L)' 'MASGSWEEFFAVHLPPTDFEDNRSLLKEFCERHDQYGNKIVLVTSGGTTVPLEHNTVRFVDNFSAGTRGAASA' A
#
# COMPACT_ATOMS: atom_id res chain seq x y z
N MET A 1 19.55 20.59 3.60
CA MET A 1 18.90 19.49 2.89
C MET A 1 17.56 19.31 3.60
N ALA A 2 16.46 19.78 3.02
CA ALA A 2 15.15 19.49 3.59
C ALA A 2 14.99 17.97 3.60
N SER A 3 14.68 17.39 4.76
CA SER A 3 14.13 16.04 4.84
C SER A 3 13.08 15.88 3.74
N GLY A 4 13.08 14.75 3.04
CA GLY A 4 12.02 14.51 2.07
C GLY A 4 10.67 14.60 2.78
N SER A 5 9.67 15.11 2.07
CA SER A 5 8.31 15.25 2.61
C SER A 5 7.70 13.91 3.06
N TRP A 6 8.31 12.78 2.70
CA TRP A 6 7.84 11.44 3.03
C TRP A 6 8.39 10.95 4.38
N GLU A 7 9.64 11.26 4.75
CA GLU A 7 10.16 10.92 6.08
C GLU A 7 9.34 11.61 7.17
N GLU A 8 9.02 12.89 6.96
CA GLU A 8 8.15 13.65 7.86
C GLU A 8 6.74 13.06 7.93
N PHE A 9 6.18 12.66 6.78
CA PHE A 9 4.88 11.99 6.72
C PHE A 9 4.85 10.72 7.59
N PHE A 10 5.79 9.80 7.41
CA PHE A 10 5.80 8.54 8.18
C PHE A 10 6.24 8.72 9.64
N ALA A 11 6.92 9.82 9.98
CA ALA A 11 7.24 10.13 11.37
C ALA A 11 6.01 10.55 12.18
N VAL A 12 5.00 11.17 11.56
CA VAL A 12 3.81 11.70 12.24
C VAL A 12 2.54 10.87 12.02
N HIS A 13 2.51 10.03 10.99
CA HIS A 13 1.40 9.12 10.71
C HIS A 13 1.73 7.69 11.15
N LEU A 14 0.96 7.17 12.10
CA LEU A 14 1.10 5.79 12.54
C LEU A 14 0.74 4.82 11.39
N PRO A 15 1.45 3.68 11.29
CA PRO A 15 1.08 2.65 10.35
C PRO A 15 -0.31 2.07 10.70
N PRO A 16 -1.01 1.46 9.74
CA PRO A 16 -2.20 0.66 10.00
C PRO A 16 -1.95 -0.42 11.07
N THR A 17 -3.00 -0.82 11.78
CA THR A 17 -2.90 -1.79 12.88
C THR A 17 -2.38 -3.17 12.46
N ASP A 18 -2.56 -3.53 11.19
CA ASP A 18 -2.18 -4.81 10.57
C ASP A 18 -0.85 -4.73 9.79
N PHE A 19 -0.10 -3.62 9.92
CA PHE A 19 1.11 -3.40 9.15
C PHE A 19 2.18 -4.49 9.35
N GLU A 20 2.48 -4.86 10.59
CA GLU A 20 3.52 -5.85 10.89
C GLU A 20 3.14 -7.27 10.43
N ASP A 21 1.86 -7.61 10.51
CA ASP A 21 1.34 -8.90 10.04
C ASP A 21 1.46 -8.99 8.52
N ASN A 22 0.98 -7.96 7.80
CA ASN A 22 1.09 -7.88 6.34
C ASN A 22 2.55 -7.86 5.87
N ARG A 23 3.44 -7.15 6.59
CA ARG A 23 4.87 -7.12 6.31
C ARG A 23 5.50 -8.51 6.43
N SER A 24 5.10 -9.27 7.45
CA SER A 24 5.60 -10.64 7.67
C SER A 24 5.13 -11.59 6.57
N LEU A 25 3.84 -11.53 6.19
CA LEU A 25 3.28 -12.34 5.11
C LEU A 25 3.93 -12.03 3.75
N LEU A 26 4.12 -10.74 3.44
CA LEU A 26 4.80 -10.31 2.20
C LEU A 26 6.24 -10.80 2.15
N LYS A 27 6.96 -10.72 3.26
CA LYS A 27 8.34 -11.22 3.36
C LYS A 27 8.40 -12.72 3.09
N GLU A 28 7.54 -13.50 3.75
CA GLU A 28 7.49 -14.95 3.55
C GLU A 28 7.13 -15.32 2.10
N PHE A 29 6.20 -14.59 1.49
CA PHE A 29 5.85 -14.76 0.07
C PHE A 29 7.06 -14.56 -0.84
N CYS A 30 7.76 -13.44 -0.69
CA CYS A 30 8.93 -13.12 -1.51
C CYS A 30 10.05 -14.15 -1.34
N GLU A 31 10.38 -14.52 -0.10
CA GLU A 31 11.43 -15.50 0.21
C GLU A 31 11.12 -16.86 -0.40
N ARG A 32 9.86 -17.31 -0.33
CA ARG A 32 9.43 -18.58 -0.92
C ARG A 32 9.61 -18.58 -2.44
N HIS A 33 9.20 -17.51 -3.13
CA HIS A 33 9.31 -17.44 -4.58
C HIS A 33 10.76 -17.26 -5.06
N ASP A 34 11.61 -16.56 -4.30
CA ASP A 34 13.04 -16.45 -4.57
C ASP A 34 13.74 -17.81 -4.52
N GLN A 35 13.43 -18.65 -3.52
CA GLN A 35 13.97 -20.02 -3.41
C GLN A 35 13.68 -20.91 -4.64
N TYR A 36 12.54 -20.69 -5.30
CA TYR A 36 12.15 -21.42 -6.52
C TYR A 36 12.57 -20.72 -7.81
N GLY A 37 13.24 -19.56 -7.74
CA GLY A 37 13.64 -18.77 -8.91
C GLY A 37 12.44 -18.17 -9.68
N ASN A 38 11.30 -17.99 -9.01
CA ASN A 38 10.10 -17.44 -9.62
C ASN A 38 10.19 -15.91 -9.72
N LYS A 39 9.77 -15.35 -10.85
CA LYS A 39 9.64 -13.89 -11.02
C LYS A 39 8.39 -13.39 -10.29
N ILE A 40 8.51 -12.24 -9.63
CA ILE A 40 7.41 -11.58 -8.91
C ILE A 40 7.12 -10.24 -9.57
N VAL A 41 5.84 -9.89 -9.68
CA VAL A 41 5.38 -8.54 -10.07
C VAL A 41 4.41 -8.03 -9.00
N LEU A 42 4.53 -6.75 -8.65
CA LEU A 42 3.58 -6.06 -7.77
C LEU A 42 2.62 -5.24 -8.62
N VAL A 43 1.34 -5.57 -8.57
CA VAL A 43 0.26 -4.82 -9.23
C VAL A 43 -0.52 -4.05 -8.17
N THR A 44 -0.49 -2.72 -8.24
CA THR A 44 -1.40 -1.87 -7.44
C THR A 44 -2.64 -1.56 -8.27
N SER A 45 -3.84 -1.71 -7.69
CA SER A 45 -5.11 -1.50 -8.39
C SER A 45 -6.15 -0.85 -7.48
N GLY A 46 -7.11 -0.15 -8.07
CA GLY A 46 -8.12 0.62 -7.33
C GLY A 46 -7.73 2.08 -7.10
N GLY A 47 -8.56 2.79 -6.33
CA GLY A 47 -8.38 4.18 -5.92
C GLY A 47 -7.93 4.28 -4.45
N THR A 48 -7.40 5.44 -4.07
CA THR A 48 -7.12 5.78 -2.67
C THR A 48 -8.06 6.88 -2.22
N THR A 49 -8.47 6.83 -0.95
CA THR A 49 -9.26 7.89 -0.33
C THR A 49 -8.40 8.69 0.65
N VAL A 50 -8.72 9.98 0.79
CA VAL A 50 -8.13 10.87 1.79
C VAL A 50 -9.23 11.43 2.68
N PRO A 51 -9.25 11.09 3.99
CA PRO A 51 -10.26 11.60 4.90
C PRO A 51 -10.07 13.11 5.15
N LEU A 52 -11.18 13.85 5.27
CA LEU A 52 -11.13 15.28 5.64
C LEU A 52 -11.24 15.49 7.15
N GLU A 53 -11.71 14.49 7.90
CA GLU A 53 -11.84 14.51 9.35
C GLU A 53 -11.48 13.15 9.97
N HIS A 54 -11.01 13.16 11.23
CA HIS A 54 -10.65 11.94 11.98
C HIS A 54 -11.82 10.95 12.09
N ASN A 55 -12.98 11.45 12.50
CA ASN A 55 -14.23 10.68 12.42
C ASN A 55 -14.78 10.88 11.02
N THR A 56 -14.24 10.12 10.08
CA THR A 56 -14.42 10.35 8.65
C THR A 56 -15.87 10.24 8.23
N VAL A 57 -16.46 11.37 7.84
CA VAL A 57 -17.77 11.45 7.17
C VAL A 57 -17.61 11.90 5.72
N ARG A 58 -16.56 12.68 5.44
CA ARG A 58 -16.23 13.15 4.09
C ARG A 58 -14.81 12.73 3.72
N PHE A 59 -14.62 12.44 2.45
CA PHE A 59 -13.32 12.06 1.91
C PHE A 59 -13.22 12.50 0.45
N VAL A 60 -11.99 12.69 -0.01
CA VAL A 60 -11.65 12.80 -1.43
C VAL A 60 -11.31 11.41 -1.93
N ASP A 61 -11.85 11.02 -3.08
CA ASP A 61 -11.60 9.72 -3.70
C ASP A 61 -10.99 9.90 -5.09
N ASN A 62 -9.99 9.08 -5.40
CA ASN A 62 -9.43 8.94 -6.73
C ASN A 62 -10.12 7.79 -7.47
N PHE A 63 -11.15 8.11 -8.27
CA PHE A 63 -11.96 7.10 -8.95
C PHE A 63 -11.12 6.13 -9.80
N SER A 64 -11.25 4.84 -9.51
CA SER A 64 -10.66 3.74 -10.27
C SER A 64 -11.43 2.45 -10.02
N ALA A 65 -12.05 1.91 -11.06
CA ALA A 65 -12.77 0.63 -10.99
C ALA A 65 -11.85 -0.60 -10.82
N GLY A 66 -10.53 -0.41 -10.88
CA GLY A 66 -9.55 -1.50 -10.75
C GLY A 66 -9.49 -2.49 -11.93
N THR A 67 -10.34 -2.34 -12.95
CA THR A 67 -10.44 -3.26 -14.10
C THR A 67 -9.10 -3.50 -14.81
N ARG A 68 -8.27 -2.45 -14.96
CA ARG A 68 -6.95 -2.60 -15.60
C ARG A 68 -6.01 -3.48 -14.78
N GLY A 69 -5.94 -3.27 -13.47
CA GLY A 69 -5.08 -4.08 -12.60
C GLY A 69 -5.58 -5.51 -12.52
N ALA A 70 -6.89 -5.72 -12.39
CA ALA A 70 -7.49 -7.05 -12.38
C ALA A 70 -7.31 -7.82 -13.69
N ALA A 71 -7.38 -7.16 -14.85
CA ALA A 71 -7.14 -7.81 -16.13
C ALA A 71 -5.64 -8.07 -16.42
N SER A 72 -4.74 -7.41 -15.68
CA SER A 72 -3.29 -7.55 -15.85
C SER A 72 -2.66 -8.58 -14.92
N ALA A 73 -3.32 -8.90 -13.80
CA ALA A 73 -2.87 -9.86 -12.78
C ALA A 73 -3.30 -11.28 -13.14
#